data_AF-A0A4Q7M435-F1
#
_entry.id   AF-A0A4Q7M435-F1
#
_cell.length_a   1.000
_cell.length_b   1.000
_cell.length_c   1.000
_cell.angle_alpha   90.00
_cell.angle_beta   90.00
_cell.angle_gamma   90.00
#
_symmetry.space_group_name_H-M   'P 1'
#
loop_
_entity.id
_entity.type
_entity.pdbx_description
1 polymer ?
#
loop_
_entity_poly.entity_id
_entity_poly.type
_entity_poly.pdbx_seq_one_letter_code
_entity_poly.pdbx_strand_id
1 'polypeptide(L)'
;MSTTPETPDDATEVTDLDDTVALEQLVLEDAKLAEAEAAIKERRTQIRAVLATRFDVGTHDLAGRKVVVTRPGRLDAKAVEADFPVAAYPQLYAAALDTKAVRANLAPALIDEKYTARGAKTVTIK
;
A
#
# COMPACT_ATOMS: atom_id res chain seq x y z
N MET A 1 -50.71 12.79 -65.86
CA MET A 1 -50.97 12.31 -64.49
C MET A 1 -50.04 11.14 -64.22
N SER A 2 -49.02 11.32 -63.38
CA SER A 2 -48.32 10.24 -62.67
C SER A 2 -47.70 10.84 -61.43
N THR A 3 -48.24 10.45 -60.28
CA THR A 3 -47.82 10.77 -58.93
C THR A 3 -46.61 9.92 -58.55
N THR A 4 -45.54 10.56 -58.06
CA THR A 4 -44.48 9.89 -57.28
C THR A 4 -44.92 9.88 -55.82
N PRO A 5 -44.92 8.73 -55.11
CA PRO A 5 -45.25 8.70 -53.69
C PRO A 5 -44.03 9.12 -52.85
N GLU A 6 -44.31 9.90 -51.80
CA GLU A 6 -43.48 10.11 -50.62
C GLU A 6 -42.92 8.77 -50.09
N THR A 7 -41.62 8.75 -49.80
CA THR A 7 -41.00 7.76 -48.92
C THR A 7 -40.70 8.47 -47.60
N PRO A 8 -41.18 7.98 -46.44
CA PRO A 8 -40.97 8.63 -45.16
C PRO A 8 -39.56 8.38 -44.63
N ASP A 9 -38.94 9.47 -44.18
CA ASP A 9 -37.69 9.56 -43.44
C ASP A 9 -38.02 9.45 -41.95
N ASP A 10 -38.14 8.23 -41.40
CA ASP A 10 -38.47 8.05 -39.98
C ASP A 10 -38.04 6.67 -39.44
N ALA A 11 -36.74 6.44 -39.26
CA ALA A 11 -36.25 5.18 -38.67
C ALA A 11 -34.91 5.27 -37.89
N THR A 12 -34.46 6.44 -37.42
CA THR A 12 -33.13 6.57 -36.78
C THR A 12 -33.08 7.18 -35.39
N GLU A 13 -34.20 7.52 -34.74
CA GLU A 13 -34.15 8.21 -33.43
C GLU A 13 -34.36 7.31 -32.21
N VAL A 14 -34.75 6.03 -32.39
CA VAL A 14 -35.19 5.20 -31.26
C VAL A 14 -34.04 4.42 -30.57
N THR A 15 -32.88 4.27 -31.21
CA THR A 15 -31.75 3.46 -30.68
C THR A 15 -30.77 4.24 -29.81
N ASP A 16 -30.53 5.52 -30.10
CA ASP A 16 -29.48 6.29 -29.43
C ASP A 16 -29.85 6.64 -27.97
N LEU A 17 -31.15 6.76 -27.68
CA LEU A 17 -31.63 7.00 -26.31
C LEU A 17 -31.46 5.76 -25.43
N ASP A 18 -31.77 4.58 -25.96
CA ASP A 18 -31.63 3.30 -25.24
C ASP A 18 -30.15 2.96 -24.99
N ASP A 19 -29.27 3.25 -25.95
CA ASP A 19 -27.83 3.12 -25.79
C ASP A 19 -27.27 4.10 -24.74
N THR A 20 -27.77 5.33 -24.72
CA THR A 20 -27.36 6.32 -23.70
C THR A 20 -27.79 5.88 -22.30
N VAL A 21 -29.02 5.39 -22.13
CA VAL A 21 -29.51 4.85 -20.85
C VAL A 21 -28.70 3.62 -20.41
N ALA A 22 -28.34 2.73 -21.33
CA ALA A 22 -27.49 1.58 -21.04
C ALA A 22 -26.08 2.01 -20.59
N LEU A 23 -25.49 3.02 -21.24
CA LEU A 23 -24.19 3.58 -20.85
C LEU A 23 -24.25 4.27 -19.48
N GLU A 24 -25.31 5.02 -19.19
CA GLU A 24 -25.53 5.63 -17.88
C GLU A 24 -25.65 4.58 -16.77
N GLN A 25 -26.33 3.46 -17.03
CA GLN A 25 -26.40 2.33 -16.09
C GLN A 25 -25.04 1.72 -15.81
N LEU A 26 -24.20 1.54 -16.83
CA LEU A 26 -22.83 1.03 -16.67
C LEU A 26 -21.96 1.99 -15.86
N VAL A 27 -22.08 3.30 -16.08
CA VAL A 27 -21.36 4.30 -15.29
C VAL A 27 -21.81 4.30 -13.82
N LEU A 28 -23.12 4.16 -13.58
CA LEU A 28 -23.66 4.04 -12.22
C LEU A 28 -23.22 2.75 -11.53
N GLU A 29 -23.11 1.65 -12.27
CA GLU A 29 -22.60 0.38 -11.74
C GLU A 29 -21.11 0.49 -11.39
N ASP A 30 -20.28 1.05 -12.27
CA ASP A 30 -18.86 1.28 -12.03
C ASP A 30 -18.63 2.16 -10.79
N ALA A 31 -19.40 3.25 -10.66
CA ALA A 31 -19.32 4.11 -9.49
C ALA A 31 -19.63 3.36 -8.17
N LYS A 32 -20.66 2.50 -8.17
CA LYS A 32 -21.00 1.67 -7.00
C LYS A 32 -19.89 0.66 -6.68
N LEU A 33 -19.29 0.05 -7.70
CA LEU A 33 -18.17 -0.87 -7.53
C LEU A 33 -16.95 -0.15 -6.94
N ALA A 34 -16.65 1.07 -7.39
CA ALA A 34 -15.56 1.89 -6.86
C ALA A 34 -15.78 2.25 -5.38
N GLU A 35 -17.00 2.62 -4.99
CA GLU A 35 -17.36 2.86 -3.58
C GLU A 35 -17.19 1.60 -2.72
N ALA A 36 -17.66 0.46 -3.23
CA ALA A 36 -17.51 -0.82 -2.55
C ALA A 36 -16.03 -1.22 -2.40
N GLU A 37 -15.21 -1.01 -3.42
CA GLU A 37 -13.77 -1.25 -3.37
C GLU A 37 -13.10 -0.40 -2.29
N ALA A 38 -13.44 0.90 -2.23
CA ALA A 38 -12.92 1.81 -1.21
C ALA A 38 -13.28 1.33 0.21
N ALA A 39 -14.54 0.94 0.43
CA ALA A 39 -15.01 0.42 1.71
C ALA A 39 -14.30 -0.89 2.11
N ILE A 40 -14.13 -1.82 1.17
CA ILE A 40 -13.42 -3.09 1.39
C ILE A 40 -11.94 -2.83 1.71
N LYS A 41 -11.30 -1.91 0.98
CA LYS A 41 -9.90 -1.53 1.20
C LYS A 41 -9.71 -0.93 2.60
N GLU A 42 -10.61 -0.05 3.02
CA GLU A 42 -10.61 0.53 4.36
C GLU A 42 -10.78 -0.56 5.43
N ARG A 43 -11.76 -1.45 5.26
CA ARG A 43 -11.99 -2.56 6.18
C ARG A 43 -10.76 -3.47 6.31
N ARG A 44 -10.08 -3.78 5.20
CA ARG A 44 -8.84 -4.57 5.22
C ARG A 44 -7.71 -3.86 5.96
N THR A 45 -7.60 -2.54 5.81
CA THR A 45 -6.61 -1.73 6.55
C THR A 45 -6.87 -1.80 8.05
N GLN A 46 -8.12 -1.62 8.47
CA GLN A 46 -8.51 -1.73 9.89
C GLN A 46 -8.21 -3.11 10.46
N ILE A 47 -8.53 -4.19 9.74
CA ILE A 47 -8.23 -5.56 10.17
C ILE A 47 -6.71 -5.72 10.37
N ARG A 48 -5.90 -5.27 9.41
CA ARG A 48 -4.42 -5.34 9.52
C ARG A 48 -3.89 -4.50 10.68
N ALA A 49 -4.48 -3.35 10.96
CA ALA A 49 -4.11 -2.52 12.11
C ALA A 49 -4.43 -3.23 13.44
N VAL A 50 -5.60 -3.88 13.54
CA VAL A 50 -5.94 -4.69 14.73
C VAL A 50 -4.96 -5.85 14.90
N LEU A 51 -4.63 -6.57 13.82
CA LEU A 51 -3.64 -7.65 13.85
C LEU A 51 -2.25 -7.13 14.26
N ALA A 52 -1.82 -5.98 13.74
CA ALA A 52 -0.54 -5.35 14.11
C ALA A 52 -0.46 -5.04 15.61
N THR A 53 -1.57 -4.61 16.22
CA THR A 53 -1.62 -4.29 17.65
C THR A 53 -1.63 -5.54 18.52
N ARG A 54 -2.29 -6.62 18.07
CA ARG A 54 -2.50 -7.83 18.88
C ARG A 54 -1.35 -8.83 18.81
N PHE A 55 -0.60 -8.86 17.72
CA PHE A 55 0.45 -9.85 17.50
C PHE A 55 1.84 -9.24 17.58
N ASP A 56 2.78 -10.02 18.09
CA ASP A 56 4.20 -9.68 18.05
C ASP A 56 4.84 -9.96 16.70
N VAL A 57 6.01 -9.35 16.51
CA VAL A 57 6.78 -9.51 15.27
C VAL A 57 7.12 -10.99 15.09
N GLY A 58 6.76 -11.55 13.95
CA GLY A 58 6.86 -12.98 13.71
C GLY A 58 5.85 -13.49 12.69
N THR A 59 5.81 -14.81 12.52
CA THR A 59 4.81 -15.48 11.68
C THR A 59 3.82 -16.20 12.58
N HIS A 60 2.54 -15.99 12.32
CA HIS A 60 1.43 -16.58 13.05
C HIS A 60 0.51 -17.31 12.07
N ASP A 61 0.13 -18.55 12.38
CA ASP A 61 -0.84 -19.30 11.59
C ASP A 61 -2.25 -19.06 12.15
N LEU A 62 -3.12 -18.44 11.34
CA LEU A 62 -4.50 -18.09 11.73
C LEU A 62 -5.45 -18.41 10.58
N ALA A 63 -6.56 -19.11 10.89
CA ALA A 63 -7.58 -19.47 9.91
C ALA A 63 -7.02 -20.12 8.63
N GLY A 64 -5.98 -20.95 8.77
CA GLY A 64 -5.31 -21.60 7.63
C GLY A 64 -4.48 -20.66 6.74
N ARG A 65 -4.21 -19.43 7.19
CA ARG A 65 -3.39 -18.41 6.50
C ARG A 65 -2.18 -18.05 7.33
N LYS A 66 -1.08 -17.68 6.65
CA LYS A 66 0.13 -17.20 7.30
C LYS A 66 0.06 -15.69 7.48
N VAL A 67 -0.05 -15.25 8.73
CA VAL A 67 -0.03 -13.83 9.12
C VAL A 67 1.37 -13.46 9.56
N VAL A 68 2.06 -12.70 8.72
CA VAL A 68 3.42 -12.22 8.97
C VAL A 68 3.35 -10.79 9.48
N VAL A 69 3.79 -10.59 10.72
CA VAL A 69 3.91 -9.28 11.35
C VAL A 69 5.37 -8.85 11.32
N THR A 70 5.67 -7.79 10.59
CA THR A 70 7.03 -7.22 10.50
C THR A 70 7.07 -5.85 11.14
N ARG A 71 8.21 -5.47 11.70
CA ARG A 71 8.44 -4.11 12.17
C ARG A 71 9.63 -3.53 11.39
N PRO A 72 9.40 -2.66 10.39
CA PRO A 72 10.49 -2.03 9.68
C PRO A 72 11.28 -1.14 10.65
N GLY A 73 12.61 -1.25 10.60
CA GLY A 73 13.53 -0.43 11.36
C GLY A 73 14.45 0.32 10.41
N ARG A 74 14.72 1.59 10.71
CA ARG A 74 15.77 2.38 10.05
C ARG A 74 16.86 2.67 11.05
N LEU A 75 18.12 2.63 10.61
CA LEU A 75 19.23 3.04 11.44
C LEU A 75 19.11 4.56 11.70
N ASP A 76 19.13 4.96 12.96
CA ASP A 76 19.17 6.35 13.37
C ASP A 76 20.62 6.84 13.32
N ALA A 77 20.96 7.48 12.20
CA ALA A 77 22.31 7.97 11.96
C ALA A 77 22.75 9.00 13.01
N LYS A 78 21.84 9.82 13.54
CA LYS A 78 22.19 10.85 14.54
C LYS A 78 22.57 10.22 15.88
N ALA A 79 21.84 9.19 16.29
CA ALA A 79 22.16 8.44 17.50
C ALA A 79 23.52 7.73 17.39
N VAL A 80 23.82 7.18 16.21
CA VAL A 80 25.13 6.56 15.94
C VAL A 80 26.24 7.62 15.92
N GLU A 81 26.02 8.77 15.29
CA GLU A 81 27.00 9.87 15.23
C GLU A 81 27.30 10.49 16.61
N ALA A 82 26.31 10.55 17.49
CA ALA A 82 26.50 11.04 18.85
C ALA A 82 27.41 10.12 19.69
N ASP A 83 27.24 8.81 19.58
CA ASP A 83 28.02 7.83 20.34
C ASP A 83 29.34 7.45 19.66
N PHE A 84 29.39 7.51 18.33
CA PHE A 84 30.53 7.13 17.50
C PHE A 84 30.90 8.28 16.56
N PRO A 85 31.51 9.36 17.07
CA PRO A 85 31.84 10.52 16.25
C PRO A 85 32.88 10.17 15.19
N VAL A 86 32.78 10.84 14.03
CA VAL A 86 33.66 10.62 12.85
C VAL A 86 35.15 10.71 13.20
N ALA A 87 35.53 11.61 14.12
CA ALA A 87 36.91 11.79 14.53
C ALA A 87 37.50 10.57 15.26
N ALA A 88 36.68 9.81 15.99
CA ALA A 88 37.11 8.64 16.76
C ALA A 88 36.89 7.32 15.99
N TYR A 89 35.89 7.28 15.11
CA TYR A 89 35.49 6.08 14.37
C TYR A 89 35.32 6.33 12.88
N PRO A 90 36.36 6.82 12.16
CA PRO A 90 36.26 7.14 10.75
C PRO A 90 35.88 5.92 9.88
N GLN A 91 36.19 4.71 10.33
CA GLN A 91 35.84 3.46 9.63
C GLN A 91 34.33 3.21 9.50
N LEU A 92 33.48 3.89 10.30
CA LEU A 92 32.02 3.80 10.19
C LEU A 92 31.46 4.76 9.14
N TYR A 93 32.30 5.62 8.57
CA TYR A 93 31.90 6.71 7.68
C TYR A 93 32.66 6.62 6.36
N ALA A 94 31.94 6.84 5.26
CA ALA A 94 32.55 7.14 3.97
C ALA A 94 32.38 8.65 3.73
N ALA A 95 31.51 9.04 2.80
CA ALA A 95 31.05 10.43 2.68
C ALA A 95 29.95 10.78 3.70
N ALA A 96 29.22 9.76 4.17
CA ALA A 96 28.22 9.80 5.24
C ALA A 96 28.29 8.49 6.03
N LEU A 97 27.47 8.34 7.08
CA LEU A 97 27.40 7.10 7.86
C LEU A 97 27.14 5.89 6.96
N ASP A 98 28.08 4.94 6.93
CA ASP A 98 27.93 3.72 6.16
C ASP A 98 27.24 2.65 7.01
N THR A 99 25.96 2.43 6.72
CA THR A 99 25.15 1.40 7.39
C THR A 99 25.74 -0.02 7.32
N LYS A 100 26.52 -0.35 6.27
CA LYS A 100 27.20 -1.64 6.18
C LYS A 100 28.38 -1.69 7.14
N ALA A 101 29.17 -0.62 7.20
CA ALA A 101 30.28 -0.52 8.14
C ALA A 101 29.78 -0.56 9.59
N VAL A 102 28.68 0.13 9.91
CA VAL A 102 28.03 0.05 11.23
C VAL A 102 27.66 -1.39 11.55
N ARG A 103 26.98 -2.10 10.64
CA ARG A 103 26.59 -3.51 10.87
C ARG A 103 27.75 -4.49 10.94
N ALA A 104 28.88 -4.18 10.31
CA ALA A 104 30.09 -5.00 10.35
C ALA A 104 30.91 -4.79 11.64
N ASN A 105 30.87 -3.59 12.21
CA ASN A 105 31.70 -3.21 13.36
C ASN A 105 30.95 -3.20 14.69
N LEU A 106 29.62 -3.05 14.68
CA LEU A 106 28.78 -3.08 15.89
C LEU A 106 28.01 -4.40 15.99
N ALA A 107 27.77 -4.82 17.22
CA ALA A 107 26.95 -6.00 17.50
C ALA A 107 25.51 -5.78 17.00
N PRO A 108 24.91 -6.73 16.26
CA PRO A 108 23.55 -6.59 15.73
C PRO A 108 22.50 -6.30 16.80
N ALA A 109 22.63 -6.93 17.98
CA ALA A 109 21.72 -6.68 19.10
C ALA A 109 21.73 -5.21 19.55
N LEU A 110 22.91 -4.59 19.62
CA LEU A 110 23.06 -3.19 20.01
C LEU A 110 22.45 -2.25 18.96
N ILE A 111 22.62 -2.58 17.68
CA ILE A 111 22.03 -1.83 16.56
C ILE A 111 20.50 -1.87 16.64
N ASP A 112 19.92 -3.04 16.84
CA ASP A 112 18.46 -3.25 16.87
C ASP A 112 17.78 -2.64 18.10
N GLU A 113 18.51 -2.51 19.21
CA GLU A 113 18.00 -2.00 20.47
C GLU A 113 18.16 -0.48 20.60
N LYS A 114 19.36 0.05 20.30
CA LYS A 114 19.70 1.45 20.60
C LYS A 114 19.67 2.36 19.38
N TYR A 115 20.04 1.82 18.22
CA TYR A 115 20.27 2.63 17.01
C TYR A 115 19.23 2.39 15.91
N THR A 116 18.20 1.60 16.18
CA THR A 116 17.13 1.34 15.21
C THR A 116 15.87 2.09 15.59
N ALA A 117 15.53 3.11 14.82
CA ALA A 117 14.23 3.76 14.85
C ALA A 117 13.18 2.78 14.34
N ARG A 118 12.44 2.18 15.27
CA ARG A 118 11.40 1.19 15.01
C ARG A 118 10.12 1.87 14.51
N GLY A 119 9.70 1.54 13.30
CA GLY A 119 8.42 1.97 12.73
C GLY A 119 7.23 1.18 13.27
N ALA A 120 6.04 1.52 12.78
CA ALA A 120 4.81 0.80 13.10
C ALA A 120 4.86 -0.66 12.61
N LYS A 121 4.26 -1.59 13.37
CA LYS A 121 4.10 -2.99 12.95
C LYS A 121 3.24 -3.04 11.68
N THR A 122 3.67 -3.81 10.70
CA THR A 122 2.98 -4.04 9.42
C THR A 122 2.59 -5.49 9.31
N VAL A 123 1.40 -5.77 8.75
CA VAL A 123 0.87 -7.14 8.61
C VAL A 123 0.70 -7.52 7.15
N THR A 124 1.26 -8.67 6.80
CA THR A 124 1.07 -9.33 5.50
C THR A 124 0.40 -10.68 5.73
N ILE A 125 -0.69 -10.95 5.02
CA ILE A 125 -1.41 -12.24 5.09
C ILE A 125 -1.16 -12.97 3.78
N LYS A 126 -0.66 -14.21 3.86
CA LYS A 126 -0.43 -15.13 2.73
C LYS A 126 -1.44 -16.27 2.80
#